data_AF-A0A2S5LA43-F1
#
_entry.id   AF-A0A2S5LA43-F1
#
_cell.length_a   1.000
_cell.length_b   1.000
_cell.length_c   1.000
_cell.angle_alpha   90.00
_cell.angle_beta   90.00
_cell.angle_gamma   90.00
#
_symmetry.space_group_name_H-M   'P 1'
#
loop_
_entity.id
_entity.type
_entity.pdbx_description
1 polymer ?
#
loop_
_entity_poly.entity_id
_entity_poly.type
_entity_poly.pdbx_seq_one_letter_code
_entity_poly.pdbx_strand_id
1 'polypeptide(L)'
;MSVISLDTVIAFKASEKPKEIVLGNVDMFGKSAPDNGVTFYYGFQESLTEQSLAAQELNKKGNQTSSVIVSVDIGESNQKATTPEFLPQTRFLNMANMTKALEMDVQRVWKDILKNEGIDQNLVDDKDYWKNKQFLLKNPQLVGKLRDYEQFAHLDVIGYPFSNPGVKSFCKRATLFSNEHVKEIRVLSYPEIEVSLPDLSVKKQATFKP
;
A
#
# COMPACT_ATOMS: atom_id res chain seq x y z
N MET A 1 -21.12 4.53 0.22
CA MET A 1 -19.81 4.31 -0.43
C MET A 1 -18.77 5.13 0.29
N SER A 2 -17.60 4.54 0.51
CA SER A 2 -16.52 5.14 1.30
C SER A 2 -15.27 5.30 0.46
N VAL A 3 -14.55 6.39 0.70
CA VAL A 3 -13.34 6.76 -0.04
C VAL A 3 -12.17 6.81 0.93
N ILE A 4 -11.01 6.32 0.49
CA ILE A 4 -9.74 6.49 1.19
C ILE A 4 -8.82 7.40 0.38
N SER A 5 -7.94 8.12 1.08
CA SER A 5 -6.87 8.90 0.50
C SER A 5 -5.56 8.13 0.59
N LEU A 6 -4.88 8.03 -0.55
CA LEU A 6 -3.54 7.46 -0.69
C LEU A 6 -2.59 8.59 -1.09
N ASP A 7 -1.54 8.81 -0.31
CA ASP A 7 -0.69 9.98 -0.45
C ASP A 7 0.69 9.61 -1.01
N THR A 8 1.26 10.50 -1.82
CA THR A 8 2.67 10.40 -2.26
C THR A 8 3.25 11.79 -2.53
N VAL A 9 4.55 11.86 -2.76
CA VAL A 9 5.27 13.09 -3.08
C VAL A 9 5.94 12.93 -4.44
N ILE A 10 5.64 13.85 -5.35
CA ILE A 10 6.41 14.01 -6.60
C ILE A 10 7.53 15.02 -6.38
N ALA A 11 8.64 14.82 -7.08
CA ALA A 11 9.76 15.76 -7.09
C ALA A 11 10.26 16.01 -8.51
N PHE A 12 10.64 17.25 -8.77
CA PHE A 12 11.16 17.70 -10.06
C PHE A 12 12.09 18.90 -9.87
N LYS A 13 12.98 19.15 -10.83
CA LYS A 13 13.80 20.37 -10.78
C LYS A 13 12.97 21.58 -11.19
N ALA A 14 13.18 22.73 -10.54
CA ALA A 14 12.47 23.97 -10.86
C ALA A 14 12.63 24.40 -12.33
N SER A 15 13.81 24.16 -12.92
CA SER A 15 14.12 24.46 -14.32
C SER A 15 13.52 23.48 -15.33
N GLU A 16 13.07 22.31 -14.86
CA GLU A 16 12.60 21.18 -15.69
C GLU A 16 11.23 20.71 -15.17
N LYS A 17 10.30 21.66 -14.98
CA LYS A 17 8.96 21.34 -14.50
C LYS A 17 8.25 20.42 -15.52
N PRO A 18 7.85 19.21 -15.12
CA PRO A 18 7.20 18.29 -16.03
C PRO A 18 5.77 18.73 -16.32
N LYS A 19 5.30 18.37 -17.53
CA LYS A 19 3.87 18.49 -17.87
C LYS A 19 3.08 17.30 -17.37
N GLU A 20 3.70 16.12 -17.38
CA GLU A 20 3.09 14.85 -17.02
C GLU A 20 4.03 14.04 -16.11
N ILE A 21 3.46 13.37 -15.11
CA ILE A 21 4.16 12.42 -14.24
C ILE A 21 3.30 11.15 -14.08
N VAL A 22 3.89 9.99 -14.36
CA VAL A 22 3.32 8.70 -13.97
C VAL A 22 3.78 8.37 -12.55
N LEU A 23 2.85 8.13 -11.64
CA LEU A 23 3.16 7.83 -10.25
C LEU A 23 3.87 6.48 -10.13
N GLY A 24 4.99 6.48 -9.41
CA GLY A 24 5.71 5.28 -9.04
C GLY A 24 5.46 4.88 -7.59
N ASN A 25 6.07 3.76 -7.21
CA ASN A 25 6.10 3.31 -5.81
C ASN A 25 6.84 4.32 -4.93
N VAL A 26 6.27 4.63 -3.76
CA VAL A 26 7.00 5.29 -2.67
C VAL A 26 8.20 4.42 -2.26
N ASP A 27 9.39 5.02 -2.15
CA ASP A 27 10.64 4.31 -1.81
C ASP A 27 10.45 3.43 -0.55
N MET A 28 10.76 2.15 -0.68
CA MET A 28 10.73 1.14 0.39
C MET A 28 12.14 0.90 0.96
N PHE A 29 13.01 1.92 0.98
CA PHE A 29 14.39 1.85 1.49
C PHE A 29 15.26 0.89 0.67
N GLY A 30 15.22 1.04 -0.66
CA GLY A 30 15.94 0.17 -1.58
C GLY A 30 15.39 -1.25 -1.64
N LYS A 31 14.13 -1.45 -1.22
CA LYS A 31 13.39 -2.70 -1.39
C LYS A 31 12.37 -2.56 -2.51
N SER A 32 12.07 -3.68 -3.17
CA SER A 32 11.07 -3.73 -4.24
C SER A 32 9.68 -3.72 -3.63
N ALA A 33 8.84 -2.76 -3.99
CA ALA A 33 7.41 -2.78 -3.69
C ALA A 33 6.70 -3.97 -4.37
N PRO A 34 5.41 -4.25 -4.07
CA PRO A 34 4.67 -5.30 -4.78
C PRO A 34 4.66 -5.12 -6.30
N ASP A 35 4.95 -6.19 -7.04
CA ASP A 35 5.20 -6.15 -8.48
C ASP A 35 3.98 -5.70 -9.33
N ASN A 36 2.76 -5.84 -8.81
CA ASN A 36 1.52 -5.55 -9.54
C ASN A 36 0.73 -4.39 -8.93
N GLY A 37 1.40 -3.46 -8.24
CA GLY A 37 0.72 -2.33 -7.63
C GLY A 37 1.61 -1.12 -7.42
N VAL A 38 0.96 -0.01 -7.06
CA VAL A 38 1.62 1.22 -6.64
C VAL A 38 1.42 1.40 -5.15
N THR A 39 2.52 1.50 -4.42
CA THR A 39 2.55 1.75 -2.98
C THR A 39 2.59 3.24 -2.67
N PHE A 40 1.68 3.64 -1.78
CA PHE A 40 1.50 4.98 -1.27
C PHE A 40 1.68 5.01 0.25
N TYR A 41 1.82 6.22 0.76
CA TYR A 41 1.58 6.50 2.18
C TYR A 41 0.09 6.41 2.49
N TYR A 42 -0.25 5.93 3.70
CA TYR A 42 -1.63 5.79 4.16
C TYR A 42 -1.74 6.13 5.65
N GLY A 43 -2.91 6.61 6.08
CA GLY A 43 -3.14 7.07 7.46
C GLY A 43 -2.56 8.47 7.66
N PHE A 44 -3.44 9.48 7.65
CA PHE A 44 -3.09 10.90 7.55
C PHE A 44 -2.05 11.32 8.61
N GLN A 45 -2.35 11.16 9.91
CA GLN A 45 -1.42 11.60 10.96
C GLN A 45 -0.13 10.77 10.98
N GLU A 46 -0.24 9.48 10.70
CA GLU A 46 0.87 8.53 10.75
C GLU A 46 1.87 8.71 9.60
N SER A 47 1.41 9.17 8.45
CA SER A 47 2.24 9.31 7.26
C SER A 47 2.76 10.72 7.01
N LEU A 48 2.16 11.77 7.58
CA LEU A 48 2.61 13.16 7.41
C LEU A 48 4.09 13.35 7.78
N THR A 49 4.55 12.67 8.84
CA THR A 49 5.96 12.75 9.26
C THR A 49 6.89 12.18 8.20
N GLU A 50 6.57 10.99 7.64
CA GLU A 50 7.38 10.38 6.59
C GLU A 50 7.32 11.17 5.28
N GLN A 51 6.14 11.65 4.89
CA GLN A 51 5.98 12.51 3.72
C GLN A 51 6.82 13.79 3.85
N SER A 52 6.80 14.43 5.02
CA SER A 52 7.60 15.62 5.30
C SER A 52 9.10 15.34 5.24
N LEU A 53 9.56 14.23 5.82
CA LEU A 53 10.95 13.81 5.75
C LEU A 53 11.39 13.53 4.30
N ALA A 54 10.59 12.78 3.54
CA ALA A 54 10.86 12.51 2.13
C ALA A 54 10.92 13.80 1.30
N ALA A 55 9.97 14.72 1.51
CA ALA A 55 9.98 16.02 0.85
C ALA A 55 11.22 16.85 1.21
N GLN A 56 11.62 16.88 2.49
CA GLN A 56 12.83 17.57 2.94
C GLN A 56 14.10 17.01 2.29
N GLU A 57 14.22 15.68 2.20
CA GLU A 57 15.36 15.02 1.54
C GLU A 57 15.43 15.34 0.04
N LEU A 58 14.28 15.36 -0.64
CA LEU A 58 14.20 15.72 -2.06
C LEU A 58 14.51 17.20 -2.28
N ASN A 59 14.04 18.09 -1.40
CA ASN A 59 14.35 19.52 -1.45
C ASN A 59 15.83 19.82 -1.19
N LYS A 60 16.49 19.09 -0.27
CA LYS A 60 17.95 19.18 -0.04
C LYS A 60 18.76 18.81 -1.29
N LYS A 61 18.21 17.96 -2.15
CA LYS A 61 18.81 17.60 -3.46
C LYS A 61 18.49 18.61 -4.58
N GLY A 62 17.91 19.77 -4.24
CA GLY A 62 17.60 20.85 -5.18
C GLY A 62 16.30 20.65 -5.98
N ASN A 63 15.45 19.70 -5.58
CA ASN A 63 14.14 19.52 -6.21
C ASN A 63 13.10 20.45 -5.59
N GLN A 64 12.05 20.73 -6.35
CA GLN A 64 10.75 21.14 -5.84
C GLN A 64 9.92 19.88 -5.59
N THR A 65 9.06 19.93 -4.58
CA THR A 65 8.20 18.81 -4.19
C THR A 65 6.74 19.22 -4.16
N SER A 66 5.84 18.30 -4.50
CA SER A 66 4.40 18.48 -4.33
C SER A 66 3.76 17.19 -3.82
N SER A 67 2.83 17.32 -2.89
CA SER A 67 1.99 16.19 -2.49
C SER A 67 0.98 15.87 -3.58
N VAL A 68 0.76 14.58 -3.79
CA VAL A 68 -0.28 14.02 -4.64
C VAL A 68 -1.18 13.15 -3.79
N ILE A 69 -2.48 13.36 -3.90
CA ILE A 69 -3.51 12.58 -3.23
C ILE A 69 -4.27 11.79 -4.28
N VAL A 70 -4.31 10.47 -4.11
CA VAL A 70 -5.11 9.55 -4.93
C VAL A 70 -6.32 9.10 -4.09
N SER A 71 -7.51 9.47 -4.51
CA SER A 71 -8.77 9.11 -3.86
C SER A 71 -9.33 7.83 -4.49
N VAL A 72 -9.52 6.80 -3.67
CA VAL A 72 -9.99 5.47 -4.12
C VAL A 72 -11.30 5.12 -3.43
N ASP A 73 -12.31 4.73 -4.19
CA ASP A 73 -13.57 4.20 -3.68
C ASP A 73 -13.41 2.73 -3.28
N ILE A 74 -13.60 2.47 -1.99
CA ILE A 74 -13.37 1.15 -1.40
C ILE A 74 -14.67 0.37 -1.19
N GLY A 75 -15.78 0.84 -1.77
CA GLY A 75 -17.08 0.21 -1.61
C GLY A 75 -17.70 0.54 -0.25
N GLU A 76 -18.23 -0.48 0.43
CA GLU A 76 -18.72 -0.32 1.78
C GLU A 76 -17.54 -0.21 2.76
N SER A 77 -17.68 0.66 3.77
CA SER A 77 -16.75 0.73 4.89
C SER A 77 -17.48 0.38 6.16
N ASN A 78 -16.92 -0.57 6.89
CA ASN A 78 -17.22 -0.74 8.29
C ASN A 78 -16.42 0.31 9.05
N GLN A 79 -17.08 1.19 9.79
CA GLN A 79 -16.37 2.13 10.69
C GLN A 79 -15.60 1.38 11.79
N LYS A 80 -15.89 0.10 12.00
CA LYS A 80 -15.19 -0.82 12.91
C LYS A 80 -14.18 -1.69 12.14
N ALA A 81 -13.46 -2.53 12.88
CA ALA A 81 -12.54 -3.50 12.29
C ALA A 81 -13.24 -4.42 11.26
N THR A 82 -12.57 -4.71 10.14
CA THR A 82 -13.11 -5.56 9.07
C THR A 82 -13.34 -6.99 9.57
N THR A 83 -14.51 -7.55 9.28
CA THR A 83 -14.87 -8.94 9.62
C THR A 83 -14.78 -9.84 8.38
N PRO A 84 -14.71 -11.18 8.53
CA PRO A 84 -14.75 -12.10 7.38
C PRO A 84 -15.99 -11.93 6.51
N GLU A 85 -17.15 -11.68 7.12
CA GLU A 85 -18.44 -11.55 6.42
C GLU A 85 -18.53 -10.22 5.65
N PHE A 86 -17.83 -9.20 6.13
CA PHE A 86 -17.78 -7.88 5.49
C PHE A 86 -16.70 -7.78 4.41
N LEU A 87 -15.66 -8.61 4.48
CA LEU A 87 -14.54 -8.60 3.53
C LEU A 87 -14.99 -8.61 2.05
N PRO A 88 -15.98 -9.41 1.61
CA PRO A 88 -16.43 -9.43 0.22
C PRO A 88 -17.12 -8.13 -0.25
N GLN A 89 -17.53 -7.25 0.68
CA GLN A 89 -18.28 -6.02 0.39
C GLN A 89 -17.38 -4.78 0.28
N THR A 90 -16.11 -4.94 0.65
CA THR A 90 -15.10 -3.88 0.59
C THR A 90 -13.99 -4.24 -0.38
N ARG A 91 -13.37 -3.23 -0.98
CA ARG A 91 -12.19 -3.37 -1.84
C ARG A 91 -10.91 -3.02 -1.12
N PHE A 92 -10.98 -2.77 0.20
CA PHE A 92 -9.87 -2.36 1.02
C PHE A 92 -9.69 -3.26 2.23
N LEU A 93 -8.48 -3.80 2.37
CA LEU A 93 -8.07 -4.50 3.58
C LEU A 93 -7.04 -3.66 4.34
N ASN A 94 -7.41 -3.17 5.53
CA ASN A 94 -6.45 -2.59 6.46
C ASN A 94 -5.95 -3.68 7.42
N MET A 95 -4.76 -4.23 7.16
CA MET A 95 -4.18 -5.30 7.99
C MET A 95 -3.91 -4.88 9.45
N ALA A 96 -3.94 -3.58 9.76
CA ALA A 96 -3.85 -3.09 11.14
C ALA A 96 -5.21 -2.96 11.83
N ASN A 97 -6.33 -3.10 11.11
CA ASN A 97 -7.69 -2.91 11.62
C ASN A 97 -8.64 -4.03 11.15
N MET A 98 -8.47 -5.22 11.70
CA MET A 98 -9.27 -6.41 11.40
C MET A 98 -9.75 -7.07 12.70
N THR A 99 -10.87 -7.79 12.65
CA THR A 99 -11.27 -8.63 13.80
C THR A 99 -10.31 -9.81 13.95
N LYS A 100 -10.29 -10.42 15.14
CA LYS A 100 -9.44 -11.58 15.40
C LYS A 100 -9.75 -12.76 14.47
N ALA A 101 -11.01 -12.92 14.05
CA ALA A 101 -11.41 -13.96 13.10
C ALA A 101 -10.76 -13.75 11.73
N LEU A 102 -10.92 -12.56 11.14
CA LEU A 102 -10.29 -12.24 9.84
C LEU A 102 -8.76 -12.26 9.93
N GLU A 103 -8.21 -11.84 11.07
CA GLU A 103 -6.78 -11.92 11.35
C GLU A 103 -6.25 -13.36 11.25
N MET A 104 -6.98 -14.35 11.77
CA MET A 104 -6.59 -15.76 11.68
C MET A 104 -6.65 -16.29 10.25
N ASP A 105 -7.61 -15.82 9.44
CA ASP A 105 -7.69 -16.18 8.03
C ASP A 105 -6.54 -15.60 7.21
N VAL A 106 -6.24 -14.31 7.41
CA VAL A 106 -5.07 -13.66 6.80
C VAL A 106 -3.80 -14.37 7.23
N GLN A 107 -3.67 -14.70 8.52
CA GLN A 107 -2.50 -15.41 9.04
C GLN A 107 -2.32 -16.79 8.39
N ARG A 108 -3.38 -17.56 8.21
CA ARG A 108 -3.32 -18.87 7.55
C ARG A 108 -2.77 -18.74 6.13
N VAL A 109 -3.34 -17.83 5.35
CA VAL A 109 -2.86 -17.51 4.00
C VAL A 109 -1.42 -17.00 4.00
N TRP A 110 -1.08 -16.15 4.97
CA TRP A 110 0.27 -15.62 5.07
C TRP A 110 1.31 -16.72 5.32
N LYS A 111 0.99 -17.70 6.17
CA LYS A 111 1.87 -18.85 6.39
C LYS A 111 2.13 -19.62 5.10
N ASP A 112 1.09 -19.80 4.28
CA ASP A 112 1.22 -20.49 3.00
C ASP A 112 2.07 -19.67 2.00
N ILE A 113 1.89 -18.34 1.97
CA ILE A 113 2.78 -17.44 1.22
C ILE A 113 4.23 -17.61 1.68
N LEU A 114 4.51 -17.53 2.99
CA LEU A 114 5.87 -17.63 3.52
C LEU A 114 6.54 -18.97 3.20
N LYS A 115 5.80 -20.08 3.28
CA LYS A 115 6.31 -21.42 2.91
C LYS A 115 6.69 -21.49 1.44
N ASN A 116 5.83 -20.97 0.56
CA ASN A 116 6.06 -20.98 -0.88
C ASN A 116 7.26 -20.11 -1.29
N GLU A 117 7.55 -19.08 -0.50
CA GLU A 117 8.73 -18.22 -0.69
C GLU A 117 10.02 -18.78 -0.08
N GLY A 118 9.96 -19.96 0.56
CA GLY A 118 11.11 -20.57 1.20
C GLY A 118 11.62 -19.80 2.43
N ILE A 119 10.74 -19.07 3.12
CA ILE A 119 11.07 -18.37 4.36
C ILE A 119 11.27 -19.38 5.49
N ASP A 120 12.21 -19.10 6.39
CA ASP A 120 12.56 -19.97 7.52
C ASP A 120 11.33 -20.43 8.33
N GLN A 121 11.28 -21.72 8.63
CA GLN A 121 10.13 -22.36 9.29
C GLN A 121 9.82 -21.75 10.66
N ASN A 122 10.82 -21.30 11.41
CA ASN A 122 10.59 -20.64 12.71
C ASN A 122 9.82 -19.33 12.54
N LEU A 123 10.05 -18.62 11.43
CA LEU A 123 9.33 -17.39 11.08
C LEU A 123 7.92 -17.66 10.56
N VAL A 124 7.74 -18.77 9.85
CA VAL A 124 6.42 -19.26 9.40
C VAL A 124 5.54 -19.63 10.60
N ASP A 125 6.12 -20.22 11.63
CA ASP A 125 5.36 -20.71 12.79
C ASP A 125 5.01 -19.61 13.80
N ASP A 126 5.78 -18.52 13.84
CA ASP A 126 5.51 -17.35 14.67
C ASP A 126 4.16 -16.71 14.30
N LYS A 127 3.32 -16.54 15.32
CA LYS A 127 1.94 -16.10 15.16
C LYS A 127 1.81 -14.61 14.83
N ASP A 128 2.77 -13.81 15.24
CA ASP A 128 2.74 -12.35 15.11
C ASP A 128 3.72 -11.84 14.05
N TYR A 129 4.53 -12.73 13.47
CA TYR A 129 5.59 -12.35 12.54
C TYR A 129 5.11 -11.62 11.29
N TRP A 130 3.94 -11.97 10.77
CA TRP A 130 3.35 -11.30 9.60
C TRP A 130 2.91 -9.86 9.88
N LYS A 131 2.71 -9.49 11.15
CA LYS A 131 2.50 -8.10 11.59
C LYS A 131 3.80 -7.38 11.91
N ASN A 132 4.94 -8.09 11.88
CA ASN A 132 6.23 -7.50 12.17
C ASN A 132 6.55 -6.44 11.11
N LYS A 133 6.54 -5.19 11.56
CA LYS A 133 6.73 -4.01 10.71
C LYS A 133 8.08 -4.02 9.98
N GLN A 134 9.14 -4.55 10.62
CA GLN A 134 10.45 -4.69 10.00
C GLN A 134 10.48 -5.82 8.98
N PHE A 135 9.71 -6.90 9.21
CA PHE A 135 9.58 -7.97 8.22
C PHE A 135 8.88 -7.49 6.97
N LEU A 136 7.74 -6.80 7.12
CA LEU A 136 7.01 -6.21 5.99
C LEU A 136 7.83 -5.13 5.27
N LEU A 137 8.71 -4.41 5.97
CA LEU A 137 9.68 -3.53 5.34
C LEU A 137 10.69 -4.28 4.47
N LYS A 138 11.17 -5.44 4.92
CA LYS A 138 12.13 -6.25 4.16
C LYS A 138 11.50 -7.03 3.02
N ASN A 139 10.20 -7.34 3.13
CA ASN A 139 9.47 -8.20 2.22
C ASN A 139 8.11 -7.61 1.80
N PRO A 140 8.04 -6.35 1.36
CA PRO A 140 6.77 -5.70 1.06
C PRO A 140 6.05 -6.36 -0.13
N GLN A 141 6.77 -6.99 -1.05
CA GLN A 141 6.21 -7.70 -2.19
C GLN A 141 5.24 -8.83 -1.80
N LEU A 142 5.40 -9.40 -0.60
CA LEU A 142 4.54 -10.48 -0.11
C LEU A 142 3.10 -10.02 0.14
N VAL A 143 2.88 -8.73 0.37
CA VAL A 143 1.54 -8.15 0.50
C VAL A 143 0.73 -8.37 -0.78
N GLY A 144 1.35 -8.23 -1.94
CA GLY A 144 0.68 -8.46 -3.22
C GLY A 144 0.19 -9.89 -3.40
N LYS A 145 0.89 -10.86 -2.81
CA LYS A 145 0.56 -12.30 -2.90
C LYS A 145 -0.72 -12.68 -2.16
N LEU A 146 -1.21 -11.83 -1.26
CA LEU A 146 -2.53 -12.03 -0.66
C LEU A 146 -3.62 -12.11 -1.74
N ARG A 147 -3.50 -11.33 -2.82
CA ARG A 147 -4.47 -11.30 -3.92
C ARG A 147 -4.46 -12.54 -4.80
N ASP A 148 -3.47 -13.42 -4.65
CA ASP A 148 -3.44 -14.71 -5.34
C ASP A 148 -4.48 -15.70 -4.75
N TYR A 149 -5.05 -15.37 -3.59
CA TYR A 149 -6.08 -16.15 -2.91
C TYR A 149 -7.47 -15.59 -3.21
N GLU A 150 -8.42 -16.48 -3.51
CA GLU A 150 -9.76 -16.15 -4.00
C GLU A 150 -10.49 -15.12 -3.12
N GLN A 151 -10.43 -15.28 -1.79
CA GLN A 151 -11.11 -14.40 -0.83
C GLN A 151 -10.51 -12.98 -0.74
N PHE A 152 -9.37 -12.72 -1.38
CA PHE A 152 -8.68 -11.43 -1.37
C PHE A 152 -8.47 -10.86 -2.78
N ALA A 153 -8.78 -11.63 -3.83
CA ALA A 153 -8.52 -11.24 -5.22
C ALA A 153 -9.27 -9.97 -5.65
N HIS A 154 -10.45 -9.73 -5.06
CA HIS A 154 -11.30 -8.56 -5.30
C HIS A 154 -10.80 -7.27 -4.63
N LEU A 155 -9.78 -7.36 -3.77
CA LEU A 155 -9.23 -6.20 -3.10
C LEU A 155 -8.45 -5.33 -4.09
N ASP A 156 -8.81 -4.07 -4.18
CA ASP A 156 -8.07 -3.06 -4.96
C ASP A 156 -6.93 -2.48 -4.14
N VAL A 157 -7.09 -2.42 -2.81
CA VAL A 157 -6.11 -1.80 -1.91
C VAL A 157 -5.84 -2.69 -0.70
N ILE A 158 -4.56 -2.87 -0.38
CA ILE A 158 -4.14 -3.50 0.88
C ILE A 158 -3.26 -2.50 1.65
N GLY A 159 -3.75 -2.08 2.81
CA GLY A 159 -3.05 -1.24 3.77
C GLY A 159 -2.36 -2.07 4.84
N TYR A 160 -1.08 -1.81 5.10
CA TYR A 160 -0.27 -2.60 6.02
C TYR A 160 0.63 -1.74 6.90
N PRO A 161 0.91 -2.22 8.13
CA PRO A 161 1.78 -1.54 9.06
C PRO A 161 3.24 -1.59 8.61
N PHE A 162 3.95 -0.50 8.86
CA PHE A 162 5.36 -0.36 8.51
C PHE A 162 6.08 0.43 9.61
N SER A 163 7.40 0.26 9.70
CA SER A 163 8.23 0.96 10.69
C SER A 163 9.57 1.30 10.08
N ASN A 164 9.81 2.59 9.94
CA ASN A 164 11.08 3.07 9.44
C ASN A 164 12.17 3.02 10.50
N PRO A 165 13.39 2.55 10.16
CA PRO A 165 14.54 2.70 11.02
C PRO A 165 14.77 4.20 11.30
N GLY A 166 14.69 4.59 12.57
CA GLY A 166 14.89 5.99 13.00
C GLY A 166 13.63 6.85 13.10
N VAL A 167 12.48 6.36 12.61
CA VAL A 167 11.18 7.03 12.80
C VAL A 167 10.43 6.32 13.93
N LYS A 168 10.24 7.01 15.06
CA LYS A 168 9.51 6.44 16.22
C LYS A 168 8.01 6.30 15.96
N SER A 169 7.46 6.99 14.96
CA SER A 169 6.04 6.92 14.63
C SER A 169 5.69 5.64 13.89
N PHE A 170 4.53 5.10 14.21
CA PHE A 170 3.88 4.06 13.42
C PHE A 170 3.49 4.65 12.07
N CYS A 171 3.88 3.99 10.98
CA CYS A 171 3.53 4.41 9.64
C CYS A 171 2.74 3.30 8.94
N LYS A 172 1.85 3.68 8.04
CA LYS A 172 1.10 2.73 7.22
C LYS A 172 1.40 3.03 5.76
N ARG A 173 1.51 1.96 4.99
CA ARG A 173 1.55 2.02 3.54
C ARG A 173 0.31 1.35 3.01
N ALA A 174 -0.08 1.70 1.80
CA ALA A 174 -1.14 1.01 1.09
C ALA A 174 -0.69 0.78 -0.34
N THR A 175 -0.91 -0.43 -0.85
CA THR A 175 -0.66 -0.73 -2.25
C THR A 175 -1.98 -0.79 -2.99
N LEU A 176 -2.11 0.02 -4.03
CA LEU A 176 -3.18 0.01 -5.00
C LEU A 176 -2.84 -0.97 -6.11
N PHE A 177 -3.76 -1.88 -6.42
CA PHE A 177 -3.57 -2.94 -7.41
C PHE A 177 -4.54 -2.83 -8.60
N SER A 178 -5.44 -1.85 -8.58
CA SER A 178 -6.40 -1.61 -9.66
C SER A 178 -6.71 -0.12 -9.77
N ASN A 179 -6.81 0.38 -10.99
CA ASN A 179 -7.19 1.76 -11.27
C ASN A 179 -8.72 1.94 -11.40
N GLU A 180 -9.50 0.85 -11.40
CA GLU A 180 -10.93 0.84 -11.72
C GLU A 180 -11.76 1.77 -10.82
N HIS A 181 -11.43 1.83 -9.54
CA HIS A 181 -12.17 2.59 -8.54
C HIS A 181 -11.45 3.87 -8.07
N VAL A 182 -10.43 4.31 -8.81
CA VAL A 182 -9.78 5.60 -8.57
C VAL A 182 -10.74 6.71 -9.02
N LYS A 183 -11.09 7.60 -8.09
CA LYS A 183 -12.05 8.69 -8.33
C LYS A 183 -11.38 10.00 -8.71
N GLU A 184 -10.24 10.27 -8.10
CA GLU A 184 -9.53 11.54 -8.23
C GLU A 184 -8.04 11.35 -7.99
N ILE A 185 -7.21 12.05 -8.78
CA ILE A 185 -5.80 12.28 -8.49
C ILE A 185 -5.61 13.79 -8.42
N ARG A 186 -5.08 14.29 -7.29
CA ARG A 186 -4.96 15.72 -7.04
C ARG A 186 -3.54 16.09 -6.64
N VAL A 187 -2.97 17.05 -7.34
CA VAL A 187 -1.67 17.66 -7.03
C VAL A 187 -1.92 18.95 -6.25
N LEU A 188 -1.34 19.07 -5.06
CA LEU A 188 -1.68 20.19 -4.17
C LEU A 188 -1.05 21.53 -4.59
N SER A 189 0.26 21.55 -4.86
CA SER A 189 1.00 22.80 -5.08
C SER A 189 1.15 23.19 -6.55
N TYR A 190 0.91 22.24 -7.46
CA TYR A 190 1.10 22.41 -8.91
C TYR A 190 -0.01 21.67 -9.68
N PRO A 191 -1.28 22.12 -9.55
CA PRO A 191 -2.44 21.42 -10.11
C PRO A 191 -2.42 21.31 -11.64
N GLU A 192 -1.62 22.12 -12.33
CA GLU A 192 -1.38 22.05 -13.77
C GLU A 192 -0.47 20.90 -14.23
N ILE A 193 0.22 20.21 -13.31
CA ILE A 193 0.98 19.00 -13.64
C ILE A 193 -0.02 17.86 -13.77
N GLU A 194 -0.07 17.25 -14.95
CA GLU A 194 -0.87 16.05 -15.18
C GLU A 194 -0.22 14.87 -14.47
N VAL A 195 -1.01 14.15 -13.66
CA VAL A 195 -0.52 13.01 -12.90
C VAL A 195 -1.41 11.81 -13.16
N SER A 196 -0.78 10.71 -13.57
CA SER A 196 -1.45 9.46 -13.92
C SER A 196 -0.90 8.29 -13.09
N LEU A 197 -1.65 7.19 -13.04
CA LEU A 197 -1.20 5.92 -12.48
C LEU A 197 -0.66 5.03 -13.62
N PRO A 198 0.31 4.15 -13.33
CA PRO A 198 0.74 3.15 -14.30
C PRO A 198 -0.42 2.20 -14.60
N ASP A 199 -0.31 1.48 -15.71
CA ASP A 199 -1.29 0.45 -16.05
C ASP A 199 -1.20 -0.71 -15.05
N LEU A 200 -2.21 -0.83 -14.19
CA LEU A 200 -2.34 -1.89 -13.19
C LEU A 200 -3.20 -3.07 -13.68
N SER A 201 -3.59 -3.10 -14.95
CA SER A 201 -4.45 -4.14 -15.51
C SER A 201 -3.72 -5.47 -15.77
N VAL A 202 -2.95 -5.95 -14.79
CA VAL A 202 -2.41 -7.31 -14.85
C VAL A 202 -3.46 -8.31 -14.37
N LYS A 203 -4.23 -8.85 -15.31
CA LYS A 203 -4.94 -10.12 -15.14
C LYS A 203 -3.89 -11.23 -14.99
N LYS A 204 -3.73 -11.79 -13.79
CA LYS A 204 -3.29 -13.18 -13.65
C LYS A 204 -4.46 -14.00 -13.18
N GLN A 205 -4.77 -15.05 -13.96
CA GLN A 205 -5.68 -16.11 -13.59
C GLN A 205 -5.33 -16.56 -12.17
N ALA A 206 -6.33 -16.69 -11.30
CA ALA A 206 -6.17 -17.39 -10.04
C ALA A 206 -5.76 -18.84 -10.35
N THR A 207 -4.46 -19.09 -10.46
CA THR A 207 -3.88 -20.42 -10.59
C THR A 207 -3.53 -20.92 -9.21
N PHE A 208 -4.48 -20.93 -8.29
CA PHE A 208 -4.38 -21.74 -7.10
C PHE A 208 -5.75 -22.34 -6.80
N LYS A 209 -5.84 -23.66 -6.98
CA LYS A 209 -6.86 -24.48 -6.33
C LYS A 209 -6.30 -24.90 -4.97
N PRO A 210 -7.15 -24.97 -3.93
CA PRO A 210 -6.75 -25.28 -2.55
C PRO A 210 -6.01 -26.60 -2.41
#